data_AF-A0A370LQZ2-F1
#
_entry.id   AF-A0A370LQZ2-F1
#
_cell.length_a   1.000
_cell.length_b   1.000
_cell.length_c   1.000
_cell.angle_alpha   90.00
_cell.angle_beta   90.00
_cell.angle_gamma   90.00
#
_symmetry.space_group_name_H-M   'P 1'
#
loop_
_entity.id
_entity.type
_entity.pdbx_description
1 polymer ?
#
loop_
_entity_poly.entity_id
_entity_poly.type
_entity_poly.pdbx_seq_one_letter_code
_entity_poly.pdbx_strand_id
1 'polypeptide(L)'
;MKNADTMLQEYVNRLNDDELKFLFDRYSQLLCGDRAEISNFLSKNKEIDRWLGTASGSFEFFNMVDEIGEIVKEVHGVRFKTLETK
;
A
#
# COMPACT_ATOMS: atom_id res chain seq x y z
N MET A 1 15.13 -7.59 -1.24
CA MET A 1 14.93 -8.83 -0.44
C MET A 1 13.76 -9.57 -1.07
N LYS A 2 13.96 -10.73 -1.72
CA LYS A 2 12.88 -11.43 -2.45
C LYS A 2 11.63 -11.78 -1.61
N ASN A 3 11.74 -11.75 -0.28
CA ASN A 3 10.65 -12.08 0.63
C ASN A 3 9.74 -10.88 0.94
N ALA A 4 10.27 -9.65 0.89
CA ALA A 4 9.48 -8.45 1.17
C ALA A 4 8.46 -8.24 0.05
N ASP A 5 8.89 -8.27 -1.21
CA ASP A 5 8.02 -8.06 -2.36
C ASP A 5 6.82 -9.04 -2.37
N THR A 6 7.06 -10.32 -2.12
CA THR A 6 6.00 -11.34 -2.01
C THR A 6 5.04 -11.05 -0.87
N MET A 7 5.56 -10.71 0.32
CA MET A 7 4.75 -10.36 1.49
C MET A 7 3.87 -9.13 1.23
N LEU A 8 4.42 -8.09 0.59
CA LEU A 8 3.67 -6.88 0.24
C LEU A 8 2.59 -7.18 -0.80
N GLN A 9 2.89 -7.99 -1.82
CA GLN A 9 1.89 -8.44 -2.79
C GLN A 9 0.78 -9.25 -2.13
N GLU A 10 1.10 -10.19 -1.25
CA GLU A 10 0.09 -10.96 -0.53
C GLU A 10 -0.79 -10.08 0.34
N TYR A 11 -0.19 -9.10 1.04
CA TYR A 11 -0.94 -8.14 1.84
C TYR A 11 -1.94 -7.35 0.99
N VAL A 12 -1.47 -6.71 -0.10
CA VAL A 12 -2.34 -5.89 -0.96
C VAL A 12 -3.44 -6.75 -1.62
N ASN A 13 -3.13 -7.98 -2.02
CA ASN A 13 -4.13 -8.88 -2.60
C ASN A 13 -5.24 -9.29 -1.62
N ARG A 14 -4.95 -9.33 -0.32
CA ARG A 14 -5.93 -9.66 0.74
C ARG A 14 -6.83 -8.49 1.13
N LEU A 15 -6.51 -7.26 0.71
CA LEU A 15 -7.37 -6.10 0.94
C LEU A 15 -8.73 -6.30 0.26
N ASN A 16 -9.79 -5.90 0.96
CA ASN A 16 -11.11 -5.82 0.35
C ASN A 16 -11.19 -4.61 -0.62
N ASP A 17 -12.26 -4.53 -1.39
CA ASP A 17 -12.40 -3.53 -2.45
C ASP A 17 -12.45 -2.09 -1.91
N ASP A 18 -13.08 -1.88 -0.75
CA ASP A 18 -13.18 -0.55 -0.14
C ASP A 18 -11.82 -0.11 0.44
N GLU A 19 -11.09 -1.02 1.07
CA GLU A 19 -9.72 -0.80 1.55
C GLU A 19 -8.76 -0.49 0.40
N LEU A 20 -8.86 -1.25 -0.70
CA LEU A 20 -8.01 -1.09 -1.87
C LEU A 20 -8.30 0.24 -2.58
N LYS A 21 -9.58 0.63 -2.72
CA LYS A 21 -9.97 1.94 -3.25
C LYS A 21 -9.48 3.09 -2.36
N PHE A 22 -9.68 2.97 -1.05
CA PHE A 22 -9.21 3.97 -0.09
C PHE A 22 -7.70 4.21 -0.23
N LEU A 23 -6.90 3.15 -0.24
CA LEU A 23 -5.45 3.28 -0.43
C LEU A 23 -5.12 3.85 -1.82
N PHE A 24 -5.77 3.37 -2.88
CA PHE A 24 -5.54 3.87 -4.23
C PHE A 24 -5.80 5.38 -4.34
N ASP A 25 -6.90 5.89 -3.78
CA ASP A 25 -7.24 7.31 -3.77
C ASP A 25 -6.15 8.13 -3.07
N ARG A 26 -5.70 7.68 -1.89
CA ARG A 26 -4.64 8.35 -1.12
C ARG A 26 -3.29 8.33 -1.83
N TYR A 27 -2.89 7.19 -2.40
CA TYR A 27 -1.65 7.06 -3.17
C TYR A 27 -1.68 7.80 -4.52
N SER A 28 -2.87 8.10 -5.06
CA SER A 28 -3.01 8.83 -6.32
C SER A 28 -2.97 10.33 -6.14
N GLN A 29 -3.46 10.85 -5.01
CA GLN A 29 -3.53 12.29 -4.76
C GLN A 29 -2.31 12.80 -3.98
N LEU A 30 -1.81 12.03 -3.00
CA LEU A 30 -0.67 12.38 -2.14
C LEU A 30 -0.72 13.83 -1.59
N LEU A 31 -1.91 14.24 -1.15
CA LEU A 31 -2.13 15.53 -0.51
C LEU A 31 -1.48 15.57 0.89
N CYS A 32 -1.47 16.77 1.48
CA CYS A 32 -0.96 16.96 2.83
C CYS A 32 -1.72 16.06 3.82
N GLY A 33 -0.99 15.17 4.50
CA GLY A 33 -1.56 14.22 5.46
C GLY A 33 -1.82 12.82 4.90
N ASP A 34 -1.88 12.64 3.58
CA ASP A 34 -2.17 11.32 2.97
C ASP A 34 -1.13 10.28 3.37
N ARG A 35 0.16 10.64 3.36
CA ARG A 35 1.23 9.72 3.81
C ARG A 35 1.07 9.27 5.26
N ALA A 36 0.56 10.15 6.13
CA ALA A 36 0.31 9.81 7.52
C ALA A 36 -0.92 8.90 7.67
N GLU A 37 -1.99 9.16 6.91
CA GLU A 37 -3.17 8.29 6.87
C GLU A 37 -2.84 6.91 6.30
N ILE A 38 -2.07 6.86 5.20
CA ILE A 38 -1.56 5.64 4.59
C ILE A 38 -0.73 4.86 5.61
N SER A 39 0.29 5.49 6.23
CA SER A 39 1.13 4.78 7.20
C SER A 39 0.33 4.25 8.37
N ASN A 40 -0.65 5.02 8.86
CA ASN A 40 -1.53 4.58 9.94
C ASN A 40 -2.46 3.43 9.52
N PHE A 41 -2.91 3.40 8.27
CA PHE A 41 -3.67 2.28 7.72
C PHE A 41 -2.79 1.02 7.65
N LEU A 42 -1.61 1.13 7.06
CA LEU A 42 -0.67 0.02 6.86
C LEU A 42 -0.23 -0.61 8.18
N SER A 43 0.07 0.22 9.20
CA SER A 43 0.47 -0.22 10.54
C SER A 43 -0.59 -1.04 11.29
N LYS A 44 -1.84 -1.09 10.82
CA LYS A 44 -2.86 -1.99 11.40
C LYS A 44 -2.54 -3.47 11.13
N ASN A 45 -1.78 -3.77 10.08
CA ASN A 45 -1.28 -5.11 9.83
C ASN A 45 0.07 -5.31 10.51
N LYS A 46 0.15 -6.27 11.45
CA LYS A 46 1.35 -6.52 12.27
C LYS A 46 2.60 -6.86 11.47
N GLU A 47 2.44 -7.52 10.33
CA GLU A 47 3.57 -7.94 9.49
C GLU A 47 4.13 -6.74 8.72
N ILE A 48 3.24 -5.94 8.14
CA ILE A 48 3.60 -4.68 7.48
C ILE A 48 4.20 -3.69 8.48
N ASP A 49 3.60 -3.55 9.67
CA ASP A 49 4.11 -2.67 10.72
C ASP A 49 5.53 -3.07 11.16
N ARG A 50 5.77 -4.38 11.34
CA ARG A 50 7.10 -4.89 11.66
C ARG A 50 8.10 -4.59 10.53
N TRP A 51 7.68 -4.73 9.28
CA TRP A 51 8.53 -4.41 8.13
C TRP A 51 8.83 -2.91 8.06
N LEU A 52 7.83 -2.04 8.17
CA LEU A 52 8.03 -0.58 8.24
C LEU A 52 8.95 -0.18 9.40
N GLY A 53 8.86 -0.89 10.53
CA GLY A 53 9.71 -0.70 11.71
C GLY A 53 11.20 -1.05 11.50
N THR A 54 11.58 -1.65 10.37
CA THR A 54 13.01 -1.87 10.04
C THR A 54 13.68 -0.65 9.43
N ALA A 55 12.92 0.41 9.11
CA ALA A 55 13.47 1.64 8.57
C ALA A 55 14.46 2.30 9.55
N SER A 56 15.61 2.71 9.05
CA SER A 56 16.66 3.43 9.81
C SER A 56 16.32 4.89 10.11
N GLY A 57 15.30 5.43 9.44
CA GLY A 57 14.84 6.80 9.63
C GLY A 57 13.61 7.13 8.78
N SER A 58 13.12 8.37 8.91
CA SER A 58 11.89 8.82 8.25
C SER A 58 11.95 8.74 6.73
N PHE A 59 13.10 9.03 6.11
CA PHE A 59 13.26 8.96 4.67
C PHE A 59 13.08 7.53 4.15
N GLU A 60 13.76 6.55 4.76
CA GLU A 60 13.61 5.14 4.40
C GLU A 60 12.20 4.64 4.69
N PHE A 61 11.62 5.03 5.81
CA PHE A 61 10.24 4.70 6.15
C PHE A 61 9.25 5.14 5.07
N PHE A 62 9.35 6.39 4.61
CA PHE A 62 8.43 6.88 3.56
C PHE A 62 8.70 6.25 2.20
N ASN A 63 9.94 5.89 1.87
CA ASN A 63 10.23 5.12 0.65
C ASN A 63 9.56 3.73 0.71
N MET A 64 9.65 3.05 1.86
CA MET A 64 8.98 1.77 2.08
C MET A 64 7.45 1.88 1.97
N VAL A 65 6.87 2.98 2.48
CA VAL A 65 5.43 3.26 2.30
C VAL A 65 5.09 3.50 0.83
N ASP A 66 5.93 4.21 0.08
CA ASP A 66 5.72 4.48 -1.34
C ASP A 66 5.83 3.19 -2.19
N GLU A 67 6.70 2.24 -1.82
CA GLU A 67 6.83 0.92 -2.49
C GLU A 67 5.50 0.14 -2.49
N ILE A 68 4.75 0.20 -1.40
CA ILE A 68 3.41 -0.41 -1.30
C ILE A 68 2.43 0.27 -2.27
N GLY A 69 2.58 1.58 -2.49
CA GLY A 69 1.72 2.36 -3.38
C GLY A 69 1.78 1.87 -4.82
N GLU A 70 2.94 1.43 -5.30
CA GLU A 70 3.07 0.88 -6.65
C GLU A 70 2.29 -0.43 -6.81
N ILE A 71 2.36 -1.32 -5.80
CA ILE A 71 1.60 -2.57 -5.79
C ILE A 71 0.09 -2.30 -5.70
N VAL A 72 -0.32 -1.33 -4.88
CA VAL A 72 -1.73 -0.91 -4.77
C VAL A 72 -2.26 -0.45 -6.12
N LYS A 73 -1.53 0.40 -6.84
CA LYS A 73 -1.93 0.89 -8.18
C LYS A 73 -2.05 -0.26 -9.18
N GLU A 74 -1.13 -1.22 -9.17
CA GLU A 74 -1.16 -2.40 -10.03
C GLU A 74 -2.40 -3.26 -9.73
N VAL A 75 -2.58 -3.69 -8.48
CA VAL A 75 -3.69 -4.56 -8.06
C VAL A 75 -5.04 -3.88 -8.27
N HIS A 76 -5.16 -2.60 -7.95
CA HIS A 76 -6.36 -1.81 -8.23
C HIS A 76 -6.67 -1.78 -9.73
N GLY A 77 -5.65 -1.51 -10.57
CA GLY A 77 -5.79 -1.51 -12.02
C GLY A 77 -6.30 -2.85 -12.56
N VAL A 78 -5.79 -3.98 -12.08
CA VAL A 78 -6.25 -5.32 -12.48
C VAL A 78 -7.68 -5.58 -12.00
N ARG A 79 -7.98 -5.27 -10.73
CA ARG A 79 -9.26 -5.62 -10.11
C ARG A 79 -10.42 -4.79 -10.68
N PHE A 80 -10.21 -3.50 -10.93
CA PHE A 80 -11.28 -2.58 -11.33
C PHE A 80 -11.34 -2.26 -12.83
N LYS A 81 -10.28 -2.45 -13.64
CA LYS A 81 -10.42 -2.37 -15.12
C LYS A 81 -11.34 -3.45 -15.68
N THR A 82 -11.43 -4.60 -15.01
CA THR A 82 -12.30 -5.72 -15.42
C THR A 82 -13.80 -5.39 -15.29
N LEU A 83 -14.16 -4.31 -14.58
CA LEU A 83 -15.55 -3.89 -14.37
C LEU A 83 -16.05 -2.86 -15.40
N GLU A 84 -15.15 -2.21 -16.15
CA GLU A 84 -15.51 -1.20 -17.17
C GLU A 84 -15.73 -1.78 -18.57
N THR A 85 -15.59 -3.11 -18.75
CA THR A 85 -15.71 -3.78 -20.06
C THR A 85 -16.97 -4.66 -20.21
N LYS A 86 -18.04 -4.34 -19.48
CA LYS A 86 -19.36 -4.96 -19.63
C LYS A 86 -20.45 -3.90 -19.67
#